data_AF-A0A1A8JN65-F1
#
_entry.id   AF-A0A1A8JN65-F1
#
_cell.length_a   1.000
_cell.length_b   1.000
_cell.length_c   1.000
_cell.angle_alpha   90.00
_cell.angle_beta   90.00
_cell.angle_gamma   90.00
#
_symmetry.space_group_name_H-M   'P 1'
#
loop_
_entity.id
_entity.type
_entity.pdbx_description
1 polymer ?
#
loop_
_entity_poly.entity_id
_entity_poly.type
_entity_poly.pdbx_seq_one_letter_code
_entity_poly.pdbx_strand_id
1 'polypeptide(L)'
;MKQRRGEPKRARGYLVGSVVALLLWSVASAQLRYSISEEVNEGTVVGNIAKDLGLDKSSLRDRRYRIVSSDADPLFHVNQNDGILYVSRKIDREKVCAQSGACSINLKTVLQNPLEIHHVTVEILDVNDHAPSFPENKSMLEISESASPGAKFQLQAARDADSGLLSVHQYKLSSNDFFRLEVKDRGEDRKTP
;
A
#
# COMPACT_ATOMS: atom_id res chain seq x y z
N MET A 1 -69.25 4.77 39.04
CA MET A 1 -68.65 6.12 39.04
C MET A 1 -67.82 6.30 40.31
N LYS A 2 -66.48 6.12 40.25
CA LYS A 2 -65.45 6.82 41.04
C LYS A 2 -64.09 6.12 40.85
N GLN A 3 -63.15 6.90 40.30
CA GLN A 3 -61.72 6.65 40.26
C GLN A 3 -61.09 6.66 41.66
N ARG A 4 -60.00 5.92 41.82
CA ARG A 4 -58.75 6.19 42.58
C ARG A 4 -58.01 4.84 42.69
N ARG A 5 -56.69 4.68 42.52
CA ARG A 5 -55.53 5.56 42.63
C ARG A 5 -54.35 4.81 41.98
N GLY A 6 -53.52 5.46 41.19
CA GLY A 6 -52.28 4.86 40.68
C GLY A 6 -51.18 4.77 41.75
N GLU A 7 -50.35 3.73 41.66
CA GLU A 7 -48.99 3.69 42.20
C GLU A 7 -48.01 3.37 41.05
N PRO A 8 -46.82 4.02 40.99
CA PRO A 8 -45.83 3.79 39.96
C PRO A 8 -44.77 2.79 40.47
N LYS A 9 -44.49 1.70 39.75
CA LYS A 9 -43.29 0.89 40.07
C LYS A 9 -42.51 0.43 38.83
N ARG A 10 -41.28 0.98 38.82
CA ARG A 10 -40.02 0.43 38.30
C ARG A 10 -39.73 0.54 36.80
N ALA A 11 -39.24 1.72 36.44
CA ALA A 11 -38.09 1.84 35.53
C ALA A 11 -36.90 1.06 36.12
N ARG A 12 -36.70 -0.19 35.71
CA ARG A 12 -35.54 -1.00 36.16
C ARG A 12 -34.90 -1.84 35.05
N GLY A 13 -35.04 -1.40 33.80
CA GLY A 13 -34.46 -2.09 32.63
C GLY A 13 -33.42 -1.28 31.85
N TYR A 14 -33.46 0.05 31.90
CA TYR A 14 -32.70 0.89 30.95
C TYR A 14 -31.23 1.14 31.35
N LEU A 15 -30.91 1.11 32.65
CA LEU A 15 -29.54 1.40 33.12
C LEU A 15 -28.56 0.25 32.86
N VAL A 16 -29.02 -1.01 32.96
CA VAL A 16 -28.14 -2.17 32.76
C VAL A 16 -27.84 -2.38 31.27
N GLY A 17 -28.84 -2.22 30.40
CA GLY A 17 -28.66 -2.31 28.95
C GLY A 17 -27.74 -1.22 28.38
N SER A 18 -27.82 0.00 28.91
CA SER A 18 -26.95 1.10 28.47
C SER A 18 -25.49 0.90 28.88
N VAL A 19 -25.22 0.32 30.05
CA VAL A 19 -23.84 0.04 30.51
C VAL A 19 -23.21 -1.10 29.69
N VAL A 20 -23.98 -2.13 29.33
CA VAL A 20 -23.50 -3.22 28.46
C VAL A 20 -23.25 -2.73 27.03
N ALA A 21 -24.09 -1.83 26.50
CA ALA A 21 -23.87 -1.21 25.19
C ALA A 21 -22.63 -0.28 25.16
N LEU A 22 -22.34 0.42 26.27
CA LEU A 22 -21.13 1.24 26.43
C LEU A 22 -19.86 0.38 26.56
N LEU A 23 -19.95 -0.84 27.12
CA LEU A 23 -18.83 -1.78 27.18
C LEU A 23 -18.56 -2.50 25.85
N LEU A 24 -19.50 -2.44 24.91
CA LEU A 24 -19.33 -2.94 23.54
C LEU A 24 -18.91 -1.84 22.54
N TRP A 25 -18.63 -0.62 23.02
CA TRP A 25 -18.02 0.40 22.17
C TRP A 25 -16.56 0.05 21.89
N SER A 26 -16.40 -0.65 20.76
CA SER A 26 -15.25 -0.64 19.87
C SER A 26 -13.90 -0.84 20.56
N VAL A 27 -13.51 -2.12 20.72
CA VAL A 27 -12.10 -2.44 20.53
C VAL A 27 -11.81 -2.28 19.03
N ALA A 28 -11.69 -1.02 18.59
CA ALA A 28 -11.08 -0.75 17.31
C ALA A 28 -9.59 -1.08 17.48
N SER A 29 -9.18 -2.25 16.97
CA SER A 29 -7.77 -2.54 16.80
C SER A 29 -7.20 -1.50 15.83
N ALA A 30 -6.55 -0.46 16.34
CA ALA A 30 -5.89 0.52 15.51
C ALA A 30 -4.71 -0.16 14.80
N GLN A 31 -4.86 -0.40 13.50
CA GLN A 31 -3.77 -0.86 12.65
C GLN A 31 -2.93 0.36 12.28
N LEU A 32 -1.66 0.38 12.69
CA LEU A 32 -0.76 1.47 12.33
C LEU A 32 -0.42 1.38 10.84
N ARG A 33 -0.41 2.53 10.17
CA ARG A 33 -0.08 2.64 8.75
C ARG A 33 0.95 3.74 8.55
N TYR A 34 2.02 3.38 7.83
CA TYR A 34 3.04 4.30 7.38
C TYR A 34 3.22 4.16 5.88
N SER A 35 3.87 5.14 5.27
CA SER A 35 4.25 5.12 3.86
C SER A 35 5.71 5.55 3.74
N ILE A 36 6.46 4.89 2.87
CA ILE A 36 7.84 5.26 2.54
C ILE A 36 8.05 5.09 1.04
N SER A 37 8.77 6.00 0.41
CA SER A 37 9.21 5.81 -0.97
C SER A 37 10.21 4.67 -1.06
N GLU A 38 10.19 3.97 -2.19
CA GLU A 38 11.28 3.06 -2.52
C GLU A 38 12.60 3.80 -2.78
N GLU A 39 13.66 3.04 -3.04
CA GLU A 39 14.98 3.54 -3.42
C GLU A 39 15.66 4.43 -2.37
N VAL A 40 15.09 4.52 -1.16
CA VAL A 40 15.67 5.22 -0.01
C VAL A 40 16.86 4.48 0.59
N ASN A 41 17.76 5.24 1.22
CA ASN A 41 18.94 4.69 1.85
C ASN A 41 18.61 3.86 3.10
N GLU A 42 19.47 2.90 3.41
CA GLU A 42 19.46 2.20 4.69
C GLU A 42 19.55 3.20 5.86
N GLY A 43 18.83 2.91 6.94
CA GLY A 43 18.74 3.79 8.11
C GLY A 43 17.74 4.94 7.95
N THR A 44 17.03 5.04 6.83
CA THR A 44 15.95 6.01 6.67
C THR A 44 14.81 5.73 7.66
N VAL A 45 14.30 6.78 8.29
CA VAL A 45 13.18 6.71 9.24
C VAL A 45 11.87 6.51 8.49
N VAL A 46 11.12 5.46 8.87
CA VAL A 46 9.75 5.22 8.36
C VAL A 46 8.71 5.87 9.27
N GLY A 47 8.86 5.71 10.60
CA GLY A 47 7.88 6.21 11.56
C GLY A 47 8.19 5.82 13.00
N ASN A 48 7.58 6.50 13.97
CA ASN A 48 7.81 6.22 15.39
C ASN A 48 6.68 5.37 15.98
N ILE A 49 6.85 4.05 15.94
CA ILE A 49 5.82 3.11 16.39
C ILE A 49 5.58 3.23 17.90
N ALA A 50 6.63 3.37 18.70
CA ALA A 50 6.48 3.48 20.15
C ALA A 50 5.66 4.70 20.55
N LYS A 51 5.93 5.86 19.94
CA LYS A 51 5.18 7.09 20.20
C LYS A 51 3.70 6.93 19.83
N ASP A 52 3.42 6.34 18.67
CA ASP A 52 2.04 6.20 18.17
C ASP A 52 1.23 5.16 18.95
N LEU A 53 1.90 4.18 19.55
CA LEU A 53 1.29 3.22 20.49
C LEU A 53 1.27 3.71 21.94
N GLY A 54 1.85 4.88 22.25
CA GLY A 54 1.97 5.40 23.62
C GLY A 54 2.90 4.58 24.51
N LEU A 55 3.87 3.88 23.94
CA LEU A 55 4.86 3.07 24.65
C LEU A 55 6.00 3.96 25.17
N ASP A 56 6.37 3.76 26.44
CA ASP A 56 7.53 4.44 27.01
C ASP A 56 8.85 3.78 26.58
N LYS A 57 9.90 4.58 26.39
CA LYS A 57 11.22 4.10 25.92
C LYS A 57 11.82 3.06 26.85
N SER A 58 11.63 3.20 28.17
CA SER A 58 12.14 2.23 29.15
C SER A 58 11.53 0.84 28.93
N SER A 59 10.23 0.79 28.61
CA SER A 59 9.49 -0.44 28.40
C SER A 59 9.92 -1.21 27.16
N LEU A 60 10.49 -0.53 26.15
CA LEU A 60 10.86 -1.17 24.88
C LEU A 60 11.97 -2.21 25.08
N ARG A 61 13.02 -1.86 25.81
CA ARG A 61 14.14 -2.77 26.09
C ARG A 61 13.74 -3.84 27.10
N ASP A 62 13.07 -3.43 28.19
CA ASP A 62 12.66 -4.32 29.26
C ASP A 62 11.69 -5.42 28.77
N ARG A 63 10.83 -5.07 27.83
CA ARG A 63 9.84 -5.98 27.24
C ARG A 63 10.29 -6.58 25.91
N ARG A 64 11.57 -6.45 25.54
CA ARG A 64 12.18 -7.02 24.33
C ARG A 64 11.40 -6.69 23.04
N TYR A 65 11.13 -5.41 22.84
CA TYR A 65 10.39 -4.92 21.68
C TYR A 65 11.09 -5.29 20.38
N ARG A 66 10.36 -5.93 19.46
CA ARG A 66 10.94 -6.38 18.18
C ARG A 66 9.87 -6.59 17.12
N ILE A 67 10.31 -6.58 15.87
CA ILE A 67 9.51 -7.09 14.75
C ILE A 67 9.59 -8.63 14.76
N VAL A 68 8.47 -9.27 14.47
CA VAL A 68 8.41 -10.70 14.17
C VAL A 68 8.46 -10.83 12.65
N SER A 69 9.60 -11.29 12.15
CA SER A 69 9.77 -11.66 10.74
C SER A 69 10.25 -13.10 10.66
N SER A 70 9.76 -13.83 9.64
CA SER A 70 10.28 -15.14 9.23
C SER A 70 11.44 -15.03 8.26
N ASP A 71 11.68 -13.85 7.70
CA ASP A 71 12.65 -13.63 6.65
C ASP A 71 14.06 -13.47 7.23
N ALA A 72 15.03 -14.12 6.60
CA ALA A 72 16.44 -14.04 7.00
C ALA A 72 17.04 -12.63 6.77
N ASP A 73 16.46 -11.87 5.84
CA ASP A 73 16.88 -10.51 5.48
C ASP A 73 15.68 -9.55 5.43
N PRO A 74 15.25 -9.01 6.59
CA PRO A 74 14.04 -8.20 6.70
C PRO A 74 14.23 -6.79 6.13
N LEU A 75 13.23 -6.27 5.41
CA LEU A 75 13.24 -4.92 4.83
C LEU A 75 13.27 -3.79 5.88
N PHE A 76 12.74 -4.07 7.08
CA PHE A 76 12.60 -3.10 8.15
C PHE A 76 13.10 -3.66 9.48
N HIS A 77 13.57 -2.77 10.35
CA HIS A 77 13.87 -3.09 11.73
C HIS A 77 13.35 -1.99 12.66
N VAL A 78 13.08 -2.36 13.91
CA VAL A 78 12.67 -1.42 14.96
C VAL A 78 13.78 -1.30 15.98
N ASN A 79 14.16 -0.07 16.31
CA ASN A 79 15.20 0.18 17.28
C ASN A 79 14.61 0.15 18.70
N GLN A 80 15.21 -0.65 19.59
CA GLN A 80 14.73 -0.87 20.95
C GLN A 80 14.97 0.32 21.90
N ASN A 81 15.79 1.29 21.51
CA ASN A 81 16.13 2.43 22.36
C ASN A 81 15.19 3.64 22.13
N ASP A 82 14.73 3.83 20.90
CA ASP A 82 13.88 4.97 20.52
C ASP A 82 12.47 4.57 20.03
N GLY A 83 12.27 3.29 19.67
CA GLY A 83 11.00 2.76 19.18
C GLY A 83 10.66 3.13 17.74
N ILE A 84 11.66 3.59 16.98
CA ILE A 84 11.49 4.04 15.60
C ILE A 84 11.70 2.86 14.64
N LEU A 85 10.85 2.82 13.60
CA LEU A 85 10.96 1.91 12.47
C LEU A 85 11.90 2.50 11.43
N TYR A 86 12.91 1.72 11.05
CA TYR A 86 13.93 2.09 10.09
C TYR A 86 13.97 1.11 8.92
N VAL A 87 14.40 1.62 7.76
CA VAL A 87 14.73 0.82 6.58
C VAL A 87 16.04 0.07 6.83
N SER A 88 16.03 -1.26 6.68
CA SER A 88 17.22 -2.10 6.89
C SER A 88 18.08 -2.23 5.64
N ARG A 89 17.48 -2.08 4.46
CA ARG A 89 18.19 -2.11 3.17
C ARG A 89 17.36 -1.40 2.11
N LYS A 90 18.01 -1.01 1.02
CA LYS A 90 17.34 -0.39 -0.12
C LYS A 90 16.17 -1.26 -0.60
N ILE A 91 15.01 -0.62 -0.75
CA ILE A 91 13.76 -1.26 -1.16
C ILE A 91 13.61 -0.98 -2.65
N ASP A 92 13.50 -2.04 -3.43
CA ASP A 92 13.17 -2.03 -4.86
C ASP A 92 11.76 -2.61 -4.96
N ARG A 93 10.79 -1.77 -5.32
CA ARG A 93 9.37 -2.11 -5.31
C ARG A 93 9.07 -3.15 -6.39
N GLU A 94 9.72 -3.08 -7.55
CA GLU A 94 9.53 -4.02 -8.66
C GLU A 94 9.86 -5.45 -8.22
N LYS A 95 10.91 -5.62 -7.42
CA LYS A 95 11.29 -6.92 -6.84
C LYS A 95 10.38 -7.36 -5.71
N VAL A 96 9.92 -6.44 -4.87
CA VAL A 96 9.15 -6.77 -3.66
C VAL A 96 7.66 -7.02 -3.96
N CYS A 97 7.08 -6.28 -4.91
CA CYS A 97 5.63 -6.24 -5.15
C CYS A 97 5.20 -6.59 -6.58
N ALA A 98 6.12 -7.06 -7.44
CA ALA A 98 5.89 -7.68 -8.75
C ALA A 98 4.58 -7.24 -9.45
N GLN A 99 4.59 -6.03 -10.03
CA GLN A 99 3.49 -5.41 -10.80
C GLN A 99 2.14 -5.28 -10.08
N SER A 100 2.10 -5.36 -8.75
CA SER A 100 0.90 -5.02 -7.98
C SER A 100 0.75 -3.49 -7.93
N GLY A 101 -0.43 -2.98 -8.30
CA GLY A 101 -0.71 -1.53 -8.28
C GLY A 101 -0.69 -0.90 -6.87
N ALA A 102 -0.74 -1.71 -5.81
CA ALA A 102 -0.52 -1.27 -4.45
C ALA A 102 0.51 -2.18 -3.76
N CYS A 103 1.58 -1.58 -3.23
CA CYS A 103 2.63 -2.30 -2.52
C CYS A 103 2.54 -2.03 -1.01
N SER A 104 2.25 -3.05 -0.21
CA SER A 104 2.09 -2.91 1.24
C SER A 104 2.73 -4.09 1.98
N ILE A 105 3.64 -3.78 2.89
CA ILE A 105 4.34 -4.75 3.74
C ILE A 105 3.68 -4.77 5.11
N ASN A 106 3.18 -5.94 5.51
CA ASN A 106 2.54 -6.13 6.81
C ASN A 106 3.54 -6.68 7.82
N LEU A 107 3.80 -5.92 8.87
CA LEU A 107 4.70 -6.22 9.96
C LEU A 107 3.89 -6.49 11.23
N LYS A 108 4.45 -7.34 12.10
CA LYS A 108 3.94 -7.56 13.46
C LYS A 108 5.03 -7.18 14.44
N THR A 109 4.72 -6.28 15.37
CA THR A 109 5.63 -5.92 16.46
C THR A 109 5.14 -6.55 17.76
N VAL A 110 6.08 -6.96 18.62
CA VAL A 110 5.78 -7.70 19.84
C VAL A 110 6.50 -7.10 21.04
N LEU A 111 5.77 -6.91 22.12
CA LEU A 111 6.30 -6.71 23.47
C LEU A 111 6.00 -7.95 24.32
N GLN A 112 6.85 -8.25 25.28
CA GLN A 112 6.73 -9.41 26.15
C GLN A 112 6.42 -9.01 27.60
N ASN A 113 5.81 -9.93 28.33
CA ASN A 113 5.50 -9.82 29.76
C ASN A 113 4.80 -8.49 30.17
N PRO A 114 3.49 -8.32 29.86
CA PRO A 114 2.59 -9.24 29.15
C PRO A 114 2.85 -9.27 27.63
N LEU A 115 2.37 -10.31 26.94
CA LEU A 115 2.49 -10.40 25.50
C LEU A 115 1.53 -9.41 24.83
N GLU A 116 2.07 -8.46 24.07
CA GLU A 116 1.31 -7.51 23.24
C GLU A 116 1.78 -7.63 21.79
N ILE A 117 0.83 -7.59 20.85
CA ILE A 117 1.09 -7.70 19.42
C ILE A 117 0.41 -6.55 18.70
N HIS A 118 1.18 -5.79 17.92
CA HIS A 118 0.64 -4.70 17.11
C HIS A 118 0.92 -4.95 15.64
N HIS A 119 -0.11 -4.73 14.82
CA HIS A 119 -0.04 -4.82 13.37
C HIS A 119 0.33 -3.47 12.78
N VAL A 120 1.38 -3.45 11.97
CA VAL A 120 1.89 -2.26 11.30
C VAL A 120 1.93 -2.55 9.80
N THR A 121 1.35 -1.69 8.99
CA THR A 121 1.44 -1.78 7.53
C THR A 121 2.30 -0.64 7.02
N VAL A 122 3.27 -0.97 6.18
CA VAL A 122 4.11 0.02 5.48
C VAL A 122 3.78 -0.04 4.00
N GLU A 123 3.19 1.03 3.49
CA GLU A 123 2.98 1.23 2.07
C GLU A 123 4.29 1.67 1.41
N ILE A 124 4.68 1.00 0.34
CA ILE A 124 5.86 1.37 -0.46
C ILE A 124 5.36 2.20 -1.63
N LEU A 125 5.80 3.45 -1.70
CA LEU A 125 5.45 4.38 -2.76
C LEU A 125 6.44 4.23 -3.92
N ASP A 126 5.86 4.06 -5.10
CA ASP A 126 6.57 3.98 -6.38
C ASP A 126 7.32 5.28 -6.67
N VAL A 127 8.55 5.16 -7.19
CA VAL A 127 9.35 6.29 -7.67
C VAL A 127 9.63 6.06 -9.15
N ASN A 128 9.65 7.13 -9.96
CA ASN A 128 9.89 7.00 -11.39
C ASN A 128 11.38 6.79 -11.70
N ASP A 129 11.90 5.60 -11.42
CA ASP A 129 13.29 5.23 -11.66
C ASP A 129 13.47 4.30 -12.88
N HIS A 130 12.37 3.85 -13.49
CA HIS A 130 12.38 3.17 -14.79
C HIS A 130 11.90 4.10 -15.92
N ALA A 131 12.17 3.64 -17.15
CA ALA A 131 11.75 4.34 -18.35
C ALA A 131 11.11 3.34 -19.33
N PRO A 132 10.09 3.77 -20.10
CA PRO A 132 9.44 2.91 -21.07
C PRO A 132 10.44 2.38 -22.10
N SER A 133 10.44 1.07 -22.32
CA SER A 133 11.30 0.42 -23.30
C SER A 133 10.51 -0.50 -24.22
N PHE A 134 10.85 -0.49 -25.51
CA PHE A 134 10.30 -1.47 -26.45
C PHE A 134 11.09 -2.78 -26.35
N PRO A 135 10.42 -3.94 -26.53
CA PRO A 135 11.11 -5.24 -26.55
C PRO A 135 12.14 -5.33 -27.69
N GLU A 136 11.82 -4.72 -28.82
CA GLU A 136 12.65 -4.64 -30.01
C GLU A 136 12.98 -3.17 -30.30
N ASN A 137 14.25 -2.90 -30.63
CA ASN A 137 14.71 -1.55 -31.00
C ASN A 137 14.26 -1.12 -32.40
N LYS A 138 13.84 -2.07 -33.23
CA LYS A 138 13.36 -1.87 -34.59
C LYS A 138 12.20 -2.83 -34.84
N SER A 139 11.08 -2.29 -35.30
CA SER A 139 9.95 -3.09 -35.77
C SER A 139 9.78 -2.84 -37.27
N MET A 140 9.67 -3.92 -38.03
CA MET A 140 9.45 -3.87 -39.48
C MET A 140 8.02 -4.33 -39.77
N LEU A 141 7.25 -3.49 -40.46
CA LEU A 141 5.90 -3.81 -40.91
C LEU A 141 5.89 -3.88 -42.43
N GLU A 142 5.44 -5.01 -42.97
CA GLU A 142 5.19 -5.17 -44.40
C GLU A 142 3.70 -4.95 -44.66
N ILE A 143 3.38 -3.89 -45.41
CA ILE A 143 2.01 -3.49 -45.70
C ILE A 143 1.81 -3.53 -47.21
N SER A 144 0.81 -4.29 -47.64
CA SER A 144 0.43 -4.34 -49.07
C SER A 144 -0.01 -2.96 -49.54
N GLU A 145 0.42 -2.56 -50.73
CA GLU A 145 -0.08 -1.34 -51.39
C GLU A 145 -1.59 -1.37 -51.65
N SER A 146 -2.19 -2.56 -51.68
CA SER A 146 -3.64 -2.76 -51.79
C SER A 146 -4.40 -2.61 -50.47
N ALA A 147 -3.72 -2.31 -49.37
CA ALA A 147 -4.36 -2.08 -48.07
C ALA A 147 -5.29 -0.88 -48.12
N SER A 148 -6.51 -1.04 -47.59
CA SER A 148 -7.50 0.03 -47.57
C SER A 148 -7.12 1.14 -46.58
N PRO A 149 -7.40 2.42 -46.90
CA PRO A 149 -7.28 3.50 -45.93
C PRO A 149 -8.09 3.19 -44.67
N GLY A 150 -7.47 3.38 -43.50
CA GLY A 150 -8.07 3.05 -42.20
C GLY A 150 -7.82 1.63 -41.70
N ALA A 151 -7.13 0.77 -42.47
CA ALA A 151 -6.57 -0.48 -41.96
C ALA A 151 -5.66 -0.22 -40.75
N LYS A 152 -5.73 -1.09 -39.74
CA LYS A 152 -4.97 -0.96 -38.48
C LYS A 152 -3.90 -2.04 -38.40
N PHE A 153 -2.69 -1.65 -38.08
CA PHE A 153 -1.55 -2.53 -37.90
C PHE A 153 -1.08 -2.40 -36.46
N GLN A 154 -1.06 -3.52 -35.73
CA GLN A 154 -0.73 -3.50 -34.32
C GLN A 154 0.78 -3.34 -34.11
N LEU A 155 1.16 -2.39 -33.25
CA LEU A 155 2.54 -2.18 -32.84
C LEU A 155 2.81 -2.90 -31.51
N GLN A 156 4.08 -3.26 -31.29
CA GLN A 156 4.49 -3.77 -29.98
C GLN A 156 4.39 -2.65 -28.94
N ALA A 157 3.77 -2.94 -27.80
CA ALA A 157 3.70 -2.00 -26.69
C ALA A 157 5.06 -1.87 -26.00
N ALA A 158 5.37 -0.66 -25.55
CA ALA A 158 6.47 -0.44 -24.61
C ALA A 158 6.11 -1.06 -23.26
N ARG A 159 7.14 -1.40 -22.49
CA ARG A 159 7.04 -1.87 -21.12
C ARG A 159 7.75 -0.88 -20.21
N ASP A 160 7.06 -0.50 -19.16
CA ASP A 160 7.62 0.21 -18.02
C ASP A 160 7.46 -0.68 -16.79
N ALA A 161 8.45 -0.67 -15.90
CA ALA A 161 8.40 -1.45 -14.66
C ALA A 161 7.66 -0.67 -13.56
N ASP A 162 7.64 0.65 -13.67
CA ASP A 162 6.90 1.55 -12.78
C ASP A 162 5.38 1.35 -12.98
N SER A 163 4.62 1.73 -11.96
CA SER A 163 3.18 1.48 -11.86
C SER A 163 2.34 2.77 -11.87
N GLY A 164 1.05 2.63 -12.15
CA GLY A 164 0.09 3.71 -12.16
C GLY A 164 0.47 4.86 -13.11
N LEU A 165 0.53 6.07 -12.55
CA LEU A 165 0.82 7.28 -13.33
C LEU A 165 2.27 7.36 -13.83
N LEU A 166 3.17 6.57 -13.25
CA LEU A 166 4.59 6.53 -13.59
C LEU A 166 4.88 5.53 -14.72
N SER A 167 3.92 4.64 -15.01
CA SER A 167 4.03 3.72 -16.15
C SER A 167 3.82 4.42 -17.51
N VAL A 168 3.77 3.63 -18.59
CA VAL A 168 3.68 4.13 -19.97
C VAL A 168 2.49 5.09 -20.16
N HIS A 169 2.79 6.39 -20.29
CA HIS A 169 1.75 7.40 -20.37
C HIS A 169 1.24 7.67 -21.79
N GLN A 170 2.13 7.74 -22.78
CA GLN A 170 1.78 8.15 -24.15
C GLN A 170 2.72 7.51 -25.18
N TYR A 171 2.21 7.34 -26.40
CA TYR A 171 3.01 7.00 -27.56
C TYR A 171 2.96 8.13 -28.58
N LYS A 172 4.06 8.33 -29.30
CA LYS A 172 4.18 9.34 -30.35
C LYS A 172 4.75 8.70 -31.61
N LEU A 173 4.20 9.08 -32.76
CA LEU A 173 4.71 8.74 -34.08
C LEU A 173 5.22 10.02 -34.74
N SER A 174 6.34 9.93 -35.46
CA SER A 174 6.81 11.05 -36.27
C SER A 174 5.79 11.44 -37.33
N SER A 175 5.61 12.74 -37.55
CA SER A 175 4.68 13.28 -38.54
C SER A 175 4.96 12.72 -39.94
N ASN A 176 3.92 12.27 -40.64
CA ASN A 176 3.97 11.75 -42.00
C ASN A 176 2.56 11.74 -42.63
N ASP A 177 2.46 11.51 -43.93
CA ASP A 177 1.20 11.60 -44.70
C ASP A 177 0.41 10.28 -44.80
N PHE A 178 0.98 9.16 -44.36
CA PHE A 178 0.43 7.82 -44.61
C PHE A 178 -0.16 7.16 -43.37
N PHE A 179 0.43 7.40 -42.20
CA PHE A 179 0.14 6.71 -40.95
C PHE A 179 -0.17 7.69 -39.83
N ARG A 180 -1.18 7.33 -39.04
CA ARG A 180 -1.49 7.95 -37.75
C ARG A 180 -1.40 6.90 -36.64
N LEU A 181 -1.11 7.34 -35.43
CA LEU A 181 -1.05 6.47 -34.26
C LEU A 181 -2.38 6.48 -33.51
N GLU A 182 -2.89 5.29 -33.16
CA GLU A 182 -4.09 5.13 -32.33
C GLU A 182 -3.73 4.34 -31.06
N VAL A 183 -3.69 5.03 -29.91
CA VAL A 183 -3.40 4.37 -28.64
C VAL A 183 -4.70 3.84 -28.03
N LYS A 184 -4.71 2.54 -27.70
CA LYS A 184 -5.77 1.92 -26.91
C LYS A 184 -5.36 1.86 -25.45
N ASP A 185 -6.17 2.44 -24.58
CA ASP A 185 -6.06 2.28 -23.13
C ASP A 185 -6.81 1.01 -22.70
N ARG A 186 -6.09 0.06 -22.08
CA ARG A 186 -6.67 -1.19 -21.58
C ARG A 186 -6.84 -1.20 -20.06
N GLY A 187 -6.66 -0.07 -19.36
CA GLY A 187 -6.59 0.00 -17.91
C GLY A 187 -5.22 -0.41 -17.35
N GLU A 188 -5.08 -0.40 -16.02
CA GLU A 188 -3.89 -0.78 -15.22
C GLU A 188 -2.60 -0.86 -16.05
N ASP A 189 -2.07 0.33 -16.39
CA ASP A 189 -0.72 0.50 -16.94
C ASP A 189 -0.48 -0.13 -18.33
N ARG A 190 -1.55 -0.53 -19.01
CA ARG A 190 -1.48 -1.21 -20.31
C ARG A 190 -2.03 -0.36 -21.45
N LYS A 191 -1.23 0.61 -21.88
CA LYS A 191 -1.47 1.35 -23.14
C LYS A 191 -0.80 0.63 -24.30
N THR A 192 -1.57 0.37 -25.36
CA THR A 192 -1.07 -0.31 -26.56
C THR A 192 -1.19 0.58 -27.79
N PRO A 193 -0.10 0.82 -28.54
CA PRO A 193 -0.09 1.61 -29.77
C PRO A 193 -0.67 0.87 -30.98
#